data_AF-J4X0E2-F1
#
_entry.id   AF-J4X0E2-F1
#
_cell.length_a   1.000
_cell.length_b   1.000
_cell.length_c   1.000
_cell.angle_alpha   90.00
_cell.angle_beta   90.00
_cell.angle_gamma   90.00
#
_symmetry.space_group_name_H-M   'P 1'
#
loop_
_entity.id
_entity.type
_entity.pdbx_description
1 polymer ?
#
loop_
_entity_poly.entity_id
_entity_poly.type
_entity_poly.pdbx_seq_one_letter_code
_entity_poly.pdbx_strand_id
1 'polypeptide(L)'
;MYFANTWHKSFNFVITPEEFENADFFPKEQVVRGVQTGFSGVVGLYKYKWIDGQWVAQEYIYPDYISNGKYFIRTQKDGPYPSRKDGELLFKIPEEYLGLKDLSWFLMYDTDSELPFLRETLEERKMEENK
;
A
#
# COMPACT_ATOMS: atom_id res chain seq x y z
N MET A 1 6.62 1.20 47.41
CA MET A 1 7.23 2.04 46.36
C MET A 1 7.31 1.16 45.12
N TYR A 2 6.29 1.22 44.26
CA TYR A 2 6.23 0.40 43.04
C TYR A 2 6.70 1.26 41.87
N PHE A 3 7.78 0.84 41.21
CA PHE A 3 8.24 1.44 39.98
C PHE A 3 7.31 1.00 38.84
N ALA A 4 6.66 1.97 38.18
CA ALA A 4 5.91 1.75 36.97
C ALA A 4 6.88 1.68 35.79
N ASN A 5 7.07 0.49 35.22
CA ASN A 5 7.78 0.34 33.95
C ASN A 5 6.80 0.66 32.81
N THR A 6 7.17 1.67 32.04
CA THR A 6 6.48 2.17 30.85
C THR A 6 6.51 1.14 29.73
N TRP A 7 5.32 0.70 29.32
CA TRP A 7 5.11 -0.20 28.19
C TRP A 7 5.36 0.56 26.88
N HIS A 8 6.51 0.34 26.25
CA HIS A 8 6.66 0.61 24.82
C HIS A 8 6.08 -0.57 24.06
N LYS A 9 4.88 -0.42 23.50
CA LYS A 9 4.38 -1.35 22.49
C LYS A 9 5.17 -1.11 21.20
N SER A 10 6.31 -1.79 21.07
CA SER A 10 6.96 -1.99 19.79
C SER A 10 6.03 -2.87 18.96
N PHE A 11 5.35 -2.28 17.98
CA PHE A 11 4.62 -3.05 16.97
C PHE A 11 5.67 -3.74 16.08
N ASN A 12 6.03 -4.97 16.44
CA ASN A 12 6.78 -5.85 15.54
C ASN A 12 5.82 -6.25 14.41
N PHE A 13 5.96 -5.62 13.24
CA PHE A 13 5.38 -6.15 12.02
C PHE A 13 6.19 -7.40 11.65
N VAL A 14 5.63 -8.58 11.89
CA VAL A 14 6.18 -9.83 11.37
C VAL A 14 5.69 -9.94 9.94
N ILE A 15 6.54 -9.58 8.97
CA ILE A 15 6.25 -9.75 7.54
C ILE A 15 6.16 -11.25 7.28
N THR A 16 5.01 -11.74 6.78
CA THR A 16 4.86 -13.17 6.49
C THR A 16 5.49 -13.50 5.13
N PRO A 17 6.00 -14.72 4.91
CA PRO A 17 6.57 -15.13 3.62
C PRO A 17 5.62 -14.92 2.43
N GLU A 18 4.31 -14.93 2.67
CA GLU A 18 3.25 -14.73 1.67
C GLU A 18 3.24 -13.31 1.08
N GLU A 19 3.74 -12.31 1.81
CA GLU A 19 3.85 -10.93 1.33
C GLU A 19 4.98 -10.75 0.30
N PHE A 20 5.93 -11.70 0.25
CA PHE A 20 7.08 -11.66 -0.66
C PHE A 20 6.92 -12.49 -1.94
N GLU A 21 5.79 -13.14 -2.19
CA GLU A 21 5.61 -13.91 -3.44
C GLU A 21 5.66 -13.01 -4.69
N ASN A 22 5.23 -11.76 -4.55
CA ASN A 22 5.20 -10.75 -5.62
C ASN A 22 6.27 -9.66 -5.41
N ALA A 23 7.45 -10.07 -4.92
CA ALA A 23 8.54 -9.18 -4.54
C ALA A 23 9.72 -9.24 -5.51
N ASP A 24 10.28 -8.09 -5.82
CA ASP A 24 11.58 -7.93 -6.46
C ASP A 24 12.59 -7.39 -5.46
N PHE A 25 13.74 -8.08 -5.38
CA PHE A 25 14.82 -7.74 -4.44
C PHE A 25 15.89 -6.87 -5.12
N PHE A 26 16.18 -5.72 -4.51
CA PHE A 26 17.17 -4.75 -4.99
C PHE A 26 18.36 -4.72 -4.01
N PRO A 27 19.34 -5.65 -4.15
CA PRO A 27 20.40 -5.87 -3.15
C PRO A 27 21.29 -4.66 -2.90
N LYS A 28 21.57 -3.86 -3.95
CA LYS A 28 22.43 -2.66 -3.84
C LYS A 28 21.80 -1.58 -2.97
N GLU A 29 20.47 -1.50 -2.95
CA GLU A 29 19.70 -0.53 -2.16
C GLU A 29 19.24 -1.11 -0.82
N GLN A 30 19.39 -2.43 -0.63
CA GLN A 30 18.81 -3.19 0.49
C GLN A 30 17.30 -2.98 0.60
N VAL A 31 16.64 -2.95 -0.56
CA VAL A 31 15.21 -2.67 -0.68
C VAL A 31 14.51 -3.86 -1.31
N VAL A 32 13.29 -4.11 -0.85
CA VAL A 32 12.31 -4.94 -1.55
C VAL A 32 11.17 -4.04 -2.01
N ARG A 33 10.74 -4.23 -3.25
CA ARG A 33 9.51 -3.63 -3.78
C ARG A 33 8.63 -4.74 -4.33
N GLY A 34 7.33 -4.55 -4.30
CA GLY A 34 6.42 -5.58 -4.79
C GLY A 34 4.99 -5.08 -4.87
N VAL A 35 4.12 -6.01 -5.23
CA VAL A 35 2.66 -5.81 -5.26
C VAL A 35 2.04 -6.58 -4.11
N GLN A 36 1.19 -5.94 -3.31
CA GLN A 36 0.47 -6.62 -2.24
C GLN A 36 -0.41 -7.75 -2.81
N THR A 37 -0.62 -8.79 -2.02
CA THR A 37 -1.50 -9.91 -2.39
C THR A 37 -2.97 -9.49 -2.32
N GLY A 38 -3.76 -9.85 -3.33
CA GLY A 38 -5.19 -9.51 -3.39
C GLY A 38 -5.68 -9.22 -4.82
N PHE A 39 -6.78 -8.46 -4.92
CA PHE A 39 -7.43 -8.15 -6.19
C PHE A 39 -6.63 -7.14 -7.02
N SER A 40 -6.47 -7.43 -8.32
CA SER A 40 -5.85 -6.53 -9.28
C SER A 40 -6.55 -5.16 -9.28
N GLY A 41 -5.78 -4.07 -9.38
CA GLY A 41 -6.33 -2.71 -9.34
C GLY A 41 -6.85 -2.25 -7.97
N VAL A 42 -6.75 -3.08 -6.93
CA VAL A 42 -7.10 -2.78 -5.53
C VAL A 42 -5.89 -2.88 -4.61
N VAL A 43 -4.99 -3.81 -4.88
CA VAL A 43 -3.78 -3.97 -4.09
C VAL A 43 -2.82 -2.80 -4.26
N GLY A 44 -2.05 -2.50 -3.21
CA GLY A 44 -1.00 -1.48 -3.26
C GLY A 44 0.32 -2.03 -3.80
N LEU A 45 1.14 -1.15 -4.34
CA LEU A 45 2.59 -1.37 -4.38
C LEU A 45 3.14 -1.12 -2.98
N TYR A 46 4.19 -1.84 -2.61
CA TYR A 46 4.88 -1.62 -1.35
C TYR A 46 6.38 -1.47 -1.57
N LYS A 47 7.03 -0.84 -0.58
CA LYS A 47 8.49 -0.79 -0.47
C LYS A 47 8.92 -0.97 0.96
N TYR A 48 9.79 -1.96 1.18
CA TYR A 48 10.47 -2.19 2.44
C TYR A 48 11.96 -1.96 2.27
N LYS A 49 12.60 -1.44 3.31
CA LYS A 49 14.05 -1.29 3.39
C LYS A 49 14.59 -2.09 4.56
N TRP A 50 15.69 -2.79 4.35
CA TRP A 50 16.40 -3.45 5.42
C TRP A 50 17.19 -2.42 6.21
N ILE A 51 16.87 -2.28 7.49
CA ILE A 51 17.52 -1.35 8.43
C ILE A 51 17.77 -2.13 9.71
N ASP A 52 19.03 -2.21 10.15
CA ASP A 52 19.44 -2.80 11.43
C ASP A 52 18.86 -4.20 11.73
N GLY A 53 18.78 -5.05 10.71
CA GLY A 53 18.30 -6.42 10.87
C GLY A 53 16.78 -6.59 10.72
N GLN A 54 16.07 -5.55 10.31
CA GLN A 54 14.62 -5.55 10.17
C GLN A 54 14.17 -4.96 8.83
N TRP A 55 13.08 -5.48 8.30
CA TRP A 55 12.38 -4.88 7.16
C TRP A 55 11.45 -3.77 7.66
N VAL A 56 11.71 -2.54 7.23
CA VAL A 56 10.94 -1.36 7.62
C VAL A 56 10.17 -0.85 6.41
N ALA A 57 8.84 -0.77 6.51
CA ALA A 57 7.99 -0.18 5.48
C ALA A 57 8.41 1.27 5.22
N GLN A 58 8.62 1.62 3.96
CA GLN A 58 9.01 2.96 3.54
C GLN A 58 7.82 3.71 2.94
N GLU A 59 7.06 3.04 2.08
CA GLU A 59 5.89 3.59 1.43
C GLU A 59 5.00 2.48 0.87
N TYR A 60 3.76 2.86 0.63
CA TYR A 60 2.76 2.13 -0.14
C TYR A 60 2.18 3.07 -1.19
N ILE A 61 1.85 2.53 -2.36
CA ILE A 61 1.22 3.27 -3.46
C ILE A 61 -0.01 2.52 -3.91
N TYR A 62 -1.17 3.16 -3.79
CA TYR A 62 -2.45 2.56 -4.17
C TYR A 62 -3.06 3.30 -5.35
N PRO A 63 -3.94 2.67 -6.14
CA PRO A 63 -4.77 3.38 -7.11
C PRO A 63 -5.69 4.36 -6.38
N ASP A 64 -5.91 5.53 -6.97
CA ASP A 64 -6.96 6.44 -6.51
C ASP A 64 -8.31 5.97 -7.06
N TYR A 65 -9.07 5.29 -6.20
CA TYR A 65 -10.36 4.69 -6.56
C TYR A 65 -11.41 5.72 -7.01
N ILE A 66 -11.30 6.97 -6.56
CA ILE A 66 -12.21 8.05 -6.98
C ILE A 66 -11.98 8.41 -8.45
N SER A 67 -10.74 8.31 -8.94
CA SER A 67 -10.40 8.61 -10.33
C SER A 67 -10.36 7.38 -11.23
N ASN A 68 -10.83 6.22 -10.74
CA ASN A 68 -10.75 4.93 -11.42
C ASN A 68 -9.31 4.58 -11.83
N GLY A 69 -8.36 4.76 -10.90
CA GLY A 69 -6.95 4.40 -11.13
C GLY A 69 -6.19 5.31 -12.09
N LYS A 70 -6.74 6.48 -12.46
CA LYS A 70 -6.01 7.49 -13.26
C LYS A 70 -4.88 8.16 -12.47
N TYR A 71 -5.07 8.28 -11.16
CA TYR A 71 -4.08 8.79 -10.22
C TYR A 71 -3.74 7.72 -9.19
N PHE A 72 -2.73 7.98 -8.38
CA PHE A 72 -2.29 7.09 -7.31
C PHE A 72 -2.16 7.85 -6.00
N ILE A 73 -2.22 7.14 -4.88
CA ILE A 73 -2.06 7.70 -3.54
C ILE A 73 -0.85 7.03 -2.90
N ARG A 74 0.19 7.82 -2.60
CA ARG A 74 1.36 7.39 -1.85
C ARG A 74 1.17 7.67 -0.37
N THR A 75 1.37 6.67 0.47
CA THR A 75 1.24 6.80 1.93
C THR A 75 2.29 5.94 2.66
N GLN A 76 2.53 6.22 3.94
CA GLN A 76 3.32 5.36 4.83
C GLN A 76 2.47 4.36 5.60
N LYS A 77 1.15 4.51 5.55
CA LYS A 77 0.22 3.62 6.25
C LYS A 77 -0.21 2.50 5.32
N ASP A 78 0.04 1.27 5.73
CA ASP A 78 -0.65 0.14 5.16
C ASP A 78 -2.14 0.22 5.54
N GLY A 79 -3.00 -0.11 4.60
CA GLY A 79 -4.42 -0.15 4.88
C GLY A 79 -5.27 -0.37 3.63
N PRO A 80 -6.49 -0.89 3.82
CA PRO A 80 -7.41 -1.08 2.71
C PRO A 80 -7.88 0.30 2.20
N TYR A 81 -7.62 0.55 0.92
CA TYR A 81 -8.16 1.69 0.15
C TYR A 81 -7.84 3.07 0.75
N PRO A 82 -6.61 3.59 0.75
CA PRO A 82 -6.37 4.94 1.29
C PRO A 82 -7.19 6.00 0.55
N SER A 83 -7.57 7.05 1.27
CA SER A 83 -8.15 8.26 0.69
C SER A 83 -7.05 9.25 0.33
N ARG A 84 -7.40 10.28 -0.45
CA ARG A 84 -6.46 11.38 -0.76
C ARG A 84 -6.02 12.18 0.47
N LYS A 85 -6.68 12.01 1.62
CA LYS A 85 -6.28 12.63 2.90
C LYS A 85 -5.20 11.81 3.62
N ASP A 86 -5.04 10.54 3.25
CA ASP A 86 -4.10 9.60 3.89
C ASP A 86 -2.70 9.66 3.29
N GLY A 87 -2.50 10.44 2.22
CA GLY A 87 -1.25 10.43 1.47
C GLY A 87 -1.12 11.52 0.42
N GLU A 88 -0.04 11.43 -0.35
CA GLU A 88 0.27 12.29 -1.49
C GLU A 88 -0.40 11.77 -2.76
N LEU A 89 -1.06 12.64 -3.52
CA LEU A 89 -1.60 12.30 -4.84
C LEU A 89 -0.49 12.30 -5.89
N LEU A 90 -0.32 11.18 -6.59
CA LEU A 90 0.65 11.01 -7.66
C LEU A 90 -0.07 10.93 -9.02
N PHE A 91 0.47 11.65 -10.01
CA PHE A 91 -0.01 11.63 -11.39
C PHE A 91 0.59 10.51 -12.24
N LYS A 92 1.66 9.87 -11.74
CA LYS A 92 2.32 8.73 -12.36
C LYS A 92 2.93 7.83 -11.30
N ILE A 93 3.10 6.56 -11.62
CA ILE A 93 3.88 5.62 -10.80
C ILE A 93 5.36 6.06 -10.83
N PRO A 94 6.06 6.04 -9.69
CA PRO A 94 7.49 6.35 -9.65
C PRO A 94 8.31 5.35 -10.48
N GLU A 95 9.37 5.84 -11.13
CA GLU A 95 10.14 5.06 -12.11
C GLU A 95 10.74 3.78 -11.53
N GLU A 96 11.08 3.78 -10.24
CA GLU A 96 11.64 2.62 -9.54
C GLU A 96 10.68 1.42 -9.43
N TYR A 97 9.38 1.59 -9.69
CA TYR A 97 8.40 0.51 -9.71
C TYR A 97 8.11 -0.01 -11.13
N LEU A 98 8.59 0.68 -12.18
CA LEU A 98 8.28 0.31 -13.57
C LEU A 98 8.87 -1.03 -13.99
N GLY A 99 9.90 -1.49 -13.29
CA GLY A 99 10.55 -2.78 -13.53
C GLY A 99 9.94 -3.95 -12.77
N LEU A 100 8.87 -3.74 -11.97
CA LEU A 100 8.31 -4.81 -11.15
C LEU A 100 7.61 -5.86 -12.00
N LYS A 101 7.87 -7.13 -11.68
CA LYS A 101 7.30 -8.28 -12.41
C LYS A 101 5.77 -8.24 -12.46
N ASP A 102 5.14 -7.91 -11.34
CA ASP A 102 3.68 -7.94 -11.19
C ASP A 102 3.04 -6.54 -11.34
N LEU A 103 3.77 -5.56 -11.87
CA LEU A 103 3.22 -4.21 -12.09
C LEU A 103 1.96 -4.23 -12.97
N SER A 104 1.91 -5.13 -13.97
CA SER A 104 0.71 -5.27 -14.81
C SER A 104 -0.52 -5.68 -13.99
N TRP A 105 -0.35 -6.50 -12.94
CA TRP A 105 -1.44 -6.89 -12.04
C TRP A 105 -1.97 -5.70 -11.23
N PHE A 106 -1.06 -4.84 -10.74
CA PHE A 106 -1.43 -3.59 -10.08
C PHE A 106 -2.20 -2.65 -11.02
N LEU A 107 -1.79 -2.56 -12.29
CA LEU A 107 -2.40 -1.69 -13.30
C LEU A 107 -3.69 -2.24 -13.92
N MET A 108 -4.03 -3.51 -13.67
CA MET A 108 -5.30 -4.12 -14.07
C MET A 108 -6.43 -3.59 -13.17
N TYR A 109 -6.75 -2.31 -13.35
CA TYR A 109 -7.93 -1.70 -12.78
C TYR A 109 -9.14 -2.27 -13.51
N ASP A 110 -9.83 -3.17 -12.85
CA ASP A 110 -11.05 -3.73 -13.38
C ASP A 110 -12.19 -2.73 -13.14
N THR A 111 -12.40 -1.86 -14.15
CA THR A 111 -13.50 -0.89 -14.16
C THR A 111 -14.88 -1.55 -14.20
N ASP A 112 -14.94 -2.82 -14.58
CA ASP A 112 -16.16 -3.59 -14.79
C ASP A 112 -16.42 -4.56 -13.62
N SER A 113 -15.40 -4.82 -12.78
CA SER A 113 -15.59 -5.50 -11.52
C SER A 113 -16.42 -4.63 -10.61
N GLU A 114 -17.68 -4.99 -10.50
CA GLU A 114 -18.56 -4.62 -9.42
C GLU A 114 -18.04 -5.21 -8.11
N LEU A 115 -16.83 -4.85 -7.66
CA LEU A 115 -16.33 -5.19 -6.33
C LEU A 115 -17.27 -4.51 -5.33
N PRO A 116 -18.22 -5.24 -4.71
CA PRO A 116 -19.32 -4.61 -3.99
C PRO A 116 -18.79 -3.82 -2.79
N PHE A 117 -17.70 -4.32 -2.19
CA PHE A 117 -16.98 -3.67 -1.11
C PHE A 117 -16.34 -2.33 -1.50
N LEU A 118 -15.83 -2.21 -2.74
CA LEU A 118 -15.19 -0.98 -3.20
C LEU A 118 -16.24 0.09 -3.44
N ARG A 119 -17.38 -0.31 -4.03
CA ARG A 119 -18.53 0.56 -4.23
C ARG A 119 -19.07 1.10 -2.91
N GLU A 120 -19.31 0.22 -1.94
CA GLU A 120 -19.78 0.60 -0.60
C GLU A 120 -18.81 1.58 0.07
N THR A 121 -17.51 1.27 0.06
CA THR A 121 -16.46 2.15 0.62
C THR A 121 -16.45 3.54 -0.04
N LEU A 122 -16.65 3.61 -1.36
CA LEU A 122 -16.69 4.89 -2.09
C LEU A 122 -17.99 5.66 -1.83
N GLU A 123 -19.12 4.97 -1.68
CA GLU A 123 -20.41 5.59 -1.35
C GLU A 123 -20.38 6.21 0.06
N GLU A 124 -19.83 5.50 1.06
CA GLU A 124 -19.65 6.02 2.42
C GLU A 124 -18.81 7.31 2.45
N ARG A 125 -17.67 7.32 1.74
CA ARG A 125 -16.77 8.49 1.71
C ARG A 125 -17.41 9.73 1.07
N LYS A 126 -18.22 9.54 0.02
CA LYS A 126 -18.97 10.64 -0.59
C LYS A 126 -19.99 11.24 0.38
N MET A 127 -20.54 10.43 1.28
CA MET A 127 -21.46 10.91 2.32
C MET A 127 -20.74 11.68 3.43
N GLU A 128 -19.50 11.29 3.76
CA GLU A 128 -18.66 12.00 4.74
C GLU A 128 -18.15 13.36 4.25
N GLU A 129 -17.83 13.50 2.96
CA GLU A 129 -17.38 14.79 2.40
C GLU A 129 -18.49 15.84 2.28
N ASN A 130 -19.76 15.42 2.29
CA ASN A 130 -20.93 16.30 2.15
C ASN A 130 -21.55 16.70 3.51
N LYS A 131 -20.89 16.41 4.63
CA LYS A 131 -21.36 16.67 5.99
C LYS A 131 -20.48 17.71 6.69
#